data_AF-F5J3Q0-F1
#
_entry.id   AF-F5J3Q0-F1
#
_cell.length_a   1.000
_cell.length_b   1.000
_cell.length_c   1.000
_cell.angle_alpha   90.00
_cell.angle_beta   90.00
_cell.angle_gamma   90.00
#
_symmetry.space_group_name_H-M   'P 1'
#
loop_
_entity.id
_entity.type
_entity.pdbx_description
1 polymer ?
#
loop_
_entity_poly.entity_id
_entity_poly.type
_entity_poly.pdbx_seq_one_letter_code
_entity_poly.pdbx_strand_id
1 'polypeptide(L)'
;MDKSRFLSGMEEEMEYLNDIYITADNIISSLGFTTKENVRAISLNKSGIASVEAGKISDAPILAGLINSGILNELTEKYSLQKFSKAEQLAILSIRDLLSQKDIDLTQCGFILSSTKGNVDLLKHHTENIDRNLFLRESASKITGYFGMDDKAMVVSNACISGVSALIIARRLLLNGDYKHIIVTGVDVLSHFITSGFRSFRSLSENLCRPYDSERDGLNLGEACGSILLSAESETNNIIIRGGAISNDANHISGPSRTGDGLYYAMRDAMDEAGVTANDIDCINLHGTATVFNDEMEAKAVHLAQLEKVPVNSLKPYFGHTLGASGIIETIICAHQLKENVIYGTSGYKTNGVSQSLNVSNNHICGKTINTCIKTASGFGGCNAAIILSKIPSHKSIEQGTFLFNEIKSCTIENSSIKVNDEVVFNSTSGDFAVFIREAFKNTGDSNQKFYKMDDLCKLGYIAALHLLDGITFNPDEMGIILSNYFSSSDTDLKHQRIIDEGGDDAASPAVFVYTLPNIVAGEICIRHKIQGENTFFIEYPDNPERQEKYMKLAMNRSKLQFCITGRCEYLDNKYKAEFRLIKKDKIWKN
;
A
#
# COMPACT_ATOMS: atom_id res chain seq x y z
N MET A 1 -37.28 -39.30 15.73
CA MET A 1 -36.44 -38.53 14.79
C MET A 1 -36.03 -37.27 15.49
N ASP A 2 -34.72 -37.13 15.66
CA ASP A 2 -34.09 -36.33 16.71
C ASP A 2 -33.97 -34.86 16.30
N LYS A 3 -34.66 -33.95 17.00
CA LYS A 3 -34.58 -32.50 16.78
C LYS A 3 -33.19 -31.92 17.07
N SER A 4 -32.34 -32.64 17.80
CA SER A 4 -30.97 -32.21 18.10
C SER A 4 -30.05 -32.24 16.87
N ARG A 5 -30.27 -33.17 15.92
CA ARG A 5 -29.50 -33.25 14.66
C ARG A 5 -29.89 -32.19 13.63
N PHE A 6 -31.11 -31.67 13.69
CA PHE A 6 -31.54 -30.58 12.81
C PHE A 6 -31.01 -29.23 13.29
N LEU A 7 -30.82 -29.04 14.61
CA LEU A 7 -30.23 -27.82 15.15
C LEU A 7 -28.70 -27.83 15.05
N SER A 8 -28.04 -28.98 15.23
CA SER A 8 -26.57 -29.06 15.06
C SER A 8 -26.11 -28.85 13.60
N GLY A 9 -26.95 -29.22 12.61
CA GLY A 9 -26.68 -28.95 11.20
C GLY A 9 -26.98 -27.51 10.77
N MET A 10 -27.88 -26.81 11.47
CA MET A 10 -28.18 -25.38 11.22
C MET A 10 -27.22 -24.43 11.94
N GLU A 11 -26.55 -24.88 13.01
CA GLU A 11 -25.46 -24.13 13.64
C GLU A 11 -24.14 -24.22 12.83
N GLU A 12 -23.92 -25.29 12.06
CA GLU A 12 -22.80 -25.41 11.12
C GLU A 12 -23.01 -24.61 9.82
N GLU A 13 -24.25 -24.26 9.48
CA GLU A 13 -24.62 -23.40 8.33
C GLU A 13 -24.77 -21.91 8.67
N MET A 14 -24.35 -21.47 9.86
CA MET A 14 -24.03 -20.04 10.06
C MET A 14 -22.64 -19.76 9.50
N GLU A 15 -22.56 -19.71 8.17
CA GLU A 15 -21.37 -19.31 7.40
C GLU A 15 -20.70 -18.11 8.08
N TYR A 16 -19.37 -18.18 8.28
CA TYR A 16 -18.56 -17.11 8.86
C TYR A 16 -18.51 -15.90 7.91
N LEU A 17 -19.62 -15.19 7.78
CA LEU A 17 -20.00 -14.20 6.76
C LEU A 17 -19.03 -13.01 6.56
N ASN A 18 -17.94 -12.93 7.33
CA ASN A 18 -16.98 -11.82 7.33
C ASN A 18 -15.51 -12.24 7.30
N ASP A 19 -15.22 -13.53 7.22
CA ASP A 19 -13.86 -14.05 7.31
C ASP A 19 -13.30 -14.31 5.91
N ILE A 20 -12.11 -13.75 5.65
CA ILE A 20 -11.35 -13.99 4.43
C ILE A 20 -10.07 -14.73 4.81
N TYR A 21 -9.86 -15.88 4.21
CA TYR A 21 -8.81 -16.83 4.55
C TYR A 21 -7.60 -16.68 3.64
N ILE A 22 -6.41 -16.71 4.25
CA ILE A 22 -5.13 -16.89 3.56
C ILE A 22 -4.98 -18.40 3.31
N THR A 23 -5.17 -18.85 2.08
CA THR A 23 -5.22 -20.29 1.74
C THR A 23 -3.91 -20.82 1.13
N ALA A 24 -3.13 -19.95 0.49
CA ALA A 24 -1.79 -20.25 -0.02
C ALA A 24 -0.95 -18.96 -0.06
N ASP A 25 0.37 -19.12 0.01
CA ASP A 25 1.28 -17.99 0.02
C ASP A 25 2.65 -18.35 -0.57
N ASN A 26 3.37 -17.36 -1.09
CA ASN A 26 4.78 -17.50 -1.42
C ASN A 26 5.57 -16.21 -1.17
N ILE A 27 6.84 -16.32 -0.78
CA ILE A 27 7.81 -15.22 -0.66
C ILE A 27 9.06 -15.53 -1.48
N ILE A 28 9.46 -14.58 -2.32
CA ILE A 28 10.79 -14.49 -2.93
C ILE A 28 11.48 -13.24 -2.37
N SER A 29 12.62 -13.38 -1.70
CA SER A 29 13.41 -12.27 -1.17
C SER A 29 14.91 -12.59 -1.21
N SER A 30 15.72 -11.74 -0.59
CA SER A 30 17.15 -12.01 -0.34
C SER A 30 17.41 -13.25 0.54
N LEU A 31 16.39 -13.79 1.23
CA LEU A 31 16.51 -14.97 2.08
C LEU A 31 16.23 -16.29 1.37
N GLY A 32 15.47 -16.28 0.27
CA GLY A 32 15.02 -17.48 -0.43
C GLY A 32 13.88 -17.24 -1.41
N PHE A 33 13.53 -18.26 -2.19
CA PHE A 33 12.50 -18.23 -3.25
C PHE A 33 11.18 -18.88 -2.84
N THR A 34 11.11 -19.43 -1.62
CA THR A 34 9.88 -19.98 -1.05
C THR A 34 9.55 -19.39 0.32
N THR A 35 8.29 -19.35 0.73
CA THR A 35 7.93 -18.94 2.11
C THR A 35 8.69 -19.75 3.16
N LYS A 36 8.82 -21.06 2.96
CA LYS A 36 9.53 -21.96 3.88
C LYS A 36 10.99 -21.56 4.09
N GLU A 37 11.70 -21.20 3.03
CA GLU A 37 13.09 -20.73 3.12
C GLU A 37 13.19 -19.41 3.89
N ASN A 38 12.30 -18.47 3.59
CA ASN A 38 12.25 -17.17 4.25
C ASN A 38 11.95 -17.30 5.75
N VAL A 39 10.90 -18.03 6.12
CA VAL A 39 10.52 -18.33 7.51
C VAL A 39 11.67 -19.03 8.25
N ARG A 40 12.31 -20.02 7.63
CA ARG A 40 13.45 -20.73 8.20
C ARG A 40 14.66 -19.82 8.41
N ALA A 41 14.94 -18.91 7.49
CA ALA A 41 16.06 -17.98 7.64
C ALA A 41 15.82 -17.01 8.81
N ILE A 42 14.59 -16.49 8.94
CA ILE A 42 14.19 -15.60 10.03
C ILE A 42 14.29 -16.30 11.38
N SER A 43 13.78 -17.55 11.50
CA SER A 43 13.85 -18.32 12.75
C SER A 43 15.27 -18.66 13.21
N LEU A 44 16.23 -18.61 12.28
CA LEU A 44 17.67 -18.75 12.55
C LEU A 44 18.39 -17.41 12.74
N ASN A 45 17.65 -16.30 12.82
CA ASN A 45 18.18 -14.94 12.89
C ASN A 45 19.12 -14.56 11.73
N LYS A 46 18.91 -15.13 10.54
CA LYS A 46 19.69 -14.80 9.35
C LYS A 46 19.11 -13.57 8.64
N SER A 47 19.92 -12.54 8.48
CA SER A 47 19.61 -11.41 7.60
C SER A 47 20.08 -11.69 6.17
N GLY A 48 19.27 -11.27 5.20
CA GLY A 48 19.60 -11.22 3.78
C GLY A 48 20.09 -9.84 3.34
N ILE A 49 20.19 -8.88 4.27
CA ILE A 49 20.85 -7.60 4.02
C ILE A 49 22.36 -7.83 3.98
N ALA A 50 22.99 -7.43 2.89
CA ALA A 50 24.43 -7.56 2.68
C ALA A 50 25.00 -6.30 2.02
N SER A 51 26.33 -6.19 2.04
CA SER A 51 27.03 -5.12 1.31
C SER A 51 26.83 -5.27 -0.19
N VAL A 52 26.44 -4.18 -0.82
CA VAL A 52 26.28 -4.04 -2.26
C VAL A 52 27.30 -3.03 -2.75
N GLU A 53 28.10 -3.45 -3.72
CA GLU A 53 29.16 -2.63 -4.31
C GLU A 53 28.58 -1.42 -5.07
N ALA A 54 29.37 -0.35 -5.11
CA ALA A 54 29.09 0.82 -5.93
C ALA A 54 28.89 0.45 -7.41
N GLY A 55 28.03 1.19 -8.10
CA GLY A 55 27.69 1.01 -9.51
C GLY A 55 26.59 -0.03 -9.79
N LYS A 56 26.27 -0.92 -8.83
CA LYS A 56 25.19 -1.92 -9.04
C LYS A 56 23.81 -1.29 -8.95
N ILE A 57 23.53 -0.61 -7.85
CA ILE A 57 22.27 0.10 -7.61
C ILE A 57 22.48 1.45 -6.91
N SER A 58 23.70 1.95 -6.74
CA SER A 58 24.03 3.18 -6.00
C SER A 58 25.45 3.61 -6.36
N ASP A 59 25.80 4.90 -6.30
CA ASP A 59 27.16 5.38 -6.63
C ASP A 59 28.16 5.11 -5.51
N ALA A 60 27.67 4.90 -4.29
CA ALA A 60 28.46 4.44 -3.15
C ALA A 60 28.01 3.04 -2.68
N PRO A 61 28.87 2.28 -1.99
CA PRO A 61 28.46 1.03 -1.36
C PRO A 61 27.33 1.25 -0.36
N ILE A 62 26.37 0.32 -0.32
CA ILE A 62 25.25 0.35 0.62
C ILE A 62 24.94 -1.04 1.17
N LEU A 63 24.24 -1.11 2.30
CA LEU A 63 23.63 -2.35 2.78
C LEU A 63 22.21 -2.48 2.21
N ALA A 64 21.92 -3.59 1.51
CA ALA A 64 20.61 -3.87 0.96
C ALA A 64 20.31 -5.38 0.86
N GLY A 65 19.02 -5.73 0.89
CA GLY A 65 18.54 -7.09 0.63
C GLY A 65 18.28 -7.30 -0.86
N LEU A 66 19.22 -7.95 -1.57
CA LEU A 66 19.06 -8.27 -3.00
C LEU A 66 18.66 -9.74 -3.23
N ILE A 67 17.81 -9.96 -4.22
CA ILE A 67 17.46 -11.29 -4.70
C ILE A 67 18.69 -11.91 -5.37
N ASN A 68 18.87 -13.21 -5.15
CA ASN A 68 19.96 -13.97 -5.76
C ASN A 68 19.74 -14.07 -7.29
N SER A 69 20.58 -13.36 -8.06
CA SER A 69 20.49 -13.32 -9.52
C SER A 69 20.81 -14.65 -10.19
N GLY A 70 21.68 -15.48 -9.59
CA GLY A 70 22.00 -16.80 -10.13
C GLY A 70 20.77 -17.71 -10.15
N ILE A 71 20.10 -17.83 -8.99
CA ILE A 71 18.86 -18.62 -8.86
C ILE A 71 17.76 -18.03 -9.76
N LEU A 72 17.61 -16.70 -9.80
CA LEU A 72 16.62 -16.07 -10.66
C LEU A 72 16.85 -16.42 -12.14
N ASN A 73 18.09 -16.35 -12.62
CA ASN A 73 18.43 -16.66 -14.01
C ASN A 73 18.12 -18.12 -14.36
N GLU A 74 18.48 -19.07 -13.48
CA GLU A 74 18.17 -20.49 -13.66
C GLU A 74 16.66 -20.74 -13.77
N LEU A 75 15.86 -20.10 -12.91
CA LEU A 75 14.40 -20.22 -12.93
C LEU A 75 13.78 -19.53 -14.15
N THR A 76 14.29 -18.37 -14.54
CA THR A 76 13.88 -17.63 -15.73
C THR A 76 14.14 -18.45 -17.00
N GLU A 77 15.27 -19.15 -17.09
CA GLU A 77 15.54 -20.09 -18.17
C GLU A 77 14.59 -21.29 -18.16
N LYS A 78 14.44 -21.92 -17.00
CA LYS A 78 13.58 -23.10 -16.81
C LYS A 78 12.13 -22.86 -17.24
N TYR A 79 11.60 -21.66 -17.00
CA TYR A 79 10.21 -21.30 -17.30
C TYR A 79 10.03 -20.36 -18.49
N SER A 80 11.09 -20.13 -19.27
CA SER A 80 11.09 -19.29 -20.48
C SER A 80 10.56 -17.86 -20.22
N LEU A 81 11.08 -17.21 -19.18
CA LEU A 81 10.61 -15.90 -18.72
C LEU A 81 11.50 -14.72 -19.19
N GLN A 82 12.42 -14.94 -20.13
CA GLN A 82 13.42 -13.95 -20.56
C GLN A 82 12.80 -12.67 -21.16
N LYS A 83 11.57 -12.76 -21.66
CA LYS A 83 10.82 -11.62 -22.21
C LYS A 83 10.19 -10.70 -21.16
N PHE A 84 10.14 -11.13 -19.91
CA PHE A 84 9.54 -10.39 -18.80
C PHE A 84 10.60 -9.59 -18.06
N SER A 85 10.21 -8.44 -17.51
CA SER A 85 11.09 -7.66 -16.63
C SER A 85 11.43 -8.45 -15.35
N LYS A 86 12.42 -7.99 -14.58
CA LYS A 86 12.77 -8.62 -13.30
C LYS A 86 11.56 -8.69 -12.35
N ALA A 87 10.80 -7.60 -12.20
CA ALA A 87 9.62 -7.58 -11.33
C ALA A 87 8.53 -8.56 -11.84
N GLU A 88 8.31 -8.62 -13.15
CA GLU A 88 7.35 -9.54 -13.78
C GLU A 88 7.79 -11.00 -13.62
N GLN A 89 9.08 -11.32 -13.78
CA GLN A 89 9.64 -12.66 -13.53
C GLN A 89 9.38 -13.10 -12.09
N LEU A 90 9.66 -12.24 -11.11
CA LEU A 90 9.46 -12.54 -9.70
C LEU A 90 7.99 -12.78 -9.36
N ALA A 91 7.09 -11.94 -9.88
CA ALA A 91 5.65 -12.12 -9.71
C ALA A 91 5.18 -13.45 -10.31
N ILE A 92 5.58 -13.77 -11.55
CA ILE A 92 5.23 -15.03 -12.20
C ILE A 92 5.76 -16.22 -11.41
N LEU A 93 7.03 -16.21 -10.99
CA LEU A 93 7.62 -17.29 -10.18
C LEU A 93 6.90 -17.44 -8.84
N SER A 94 6.55 -16.33 -8.19
CA SER A 94 5.86 -16.33 -6.90
C SER A 94 4.46 -16.94 -7.01
N ILE A 95 3.68 -16.51 -8.02
CA ILE A 95 2.33 -17.02 -8.28
C ILE A 95 2.36 -18.50 -8.70
N ARG A 96 3.36 -18.92 -9.50
CA ARG A 96 3.53 -20.33 -9.88
C ARG A 96 3.71 -21.24 -8.68
N ASP A 97 4.54 -20.85 -7.71
CA ASP A 97 4.71 -21.62 -6.47
C ASP A 97 3.40 -21.66 -5.66
N LEU A 98 2.75 -20.51 -5.49
CA LEU A 98 1.46 -20.40 -4.79
C LEU A 98 0.39 -21.31 -5.42
N LEU A 99 0.23 -21.30 -6.74
CA LEU A 99 -0.74 -22.14 -7.45
C LEU A 99 -0.38 -23.64 -7.42
N SER A 100 0.88 -23.99 -7.13
CA SER A 100 1.26 -25.39 -6.92
C SER A 100 0.77 -25.94 -5.58
N GLN A 101 0.41 -25.07 -4.63
CA GLN A 101 -0.08 -25.44 -3.30
C GLN A 101 -1.60 -25.64 -3.28
N LYS A 102 -2.33 -24.96 -4.19
CA LYS A 102 -3.79 -24.97 -4.23
C LYS A 102 -4.32 -24.92 -5.66
N ASP A 103 -5.12 -25.92 -6.00
CA ASP A 103 -5.86 -25.93 -7.27
C ASP A 103 -7.09 -25.03 -7.17
N ILE A 104 -7.21 -24.06 -8.07
CA ILE A 104 -8.30 -23.10 -8.12
C ILE A 104 -8.70 -22.81 -9.57
N ASP A 105 -9.98 -22.47 -9.75
CA ASP A 105 -10.46 -21.96 -11.02
C ASP A 105 -10.09 -20.48 -11.20
N LEU A 106 -9.06 -20.24 -12.01
CA LEU A 106 -8.59 -18.88 -12.34
C LEU A 106 -9.63 -18.05 -13.11
N THR A 107 -10.67 -18.67 -13.67
CA THR A 107 -11.77 -17.94 -14.31
C THR A 107 -12.66 -17.20 -13.30
N GLN A 108 -12.64 -17.59 -12.02
CA GLN A 108 -13.34 -16.91 -10.93
C GLN A 108 -12.39 -16.18 -9.96
N CYS A 109 -11.11 -16.09 -10.34
CA CYS A 109 -10.07 -15.46 -9.53
C CYS A 109 -9.81 -14.01 -9.98
N GLY A 110 -9.87 -13.07 -9.04
CA GLY A 110 -9.37 -11.71 -9.23
C GLY A 110 -7.85 -11.65 -9.07
N PHE A 111 -7.23 -10.59 -9.58
CA PHE A 111 -5.80 -10.35 -9.38
C PHE A 111 -5.54 -8.90 -8.96
N ILE A 112 -4.76 -8.71 -7.90
CA ILE A 112 -4.30 -7.40 -7.46
C ILE A 112 -2.77 -7.39 -7.40
N LEU A 113 -2.17 -6.52 -8.22
CA LEU A 113 -0.75 -6.20 -8.14
C LEU A 113 -0.56 -5.00 -7.20
N SER A 114 0.29 -5.11 -6.19
CA SER A 114 0.70 -3.97 -5.37
C SER A 114 2.17 -3.65 -5.61
N SER A 115 2.49 -2.41 -5.95
CA SER A 115 3.87 -2.00 -6.20
C SER A 115 4.03 -0.50 -5.97
N THR A 116 5.18 -0.10 -5.43
CA THR A 116 5.52 1.32 -5.35
C THR A 116 5.99 1.83 -6.69
N LYS A 117 6.87 1.07 -7.37
CA LYS A 117 7.55 1.54 -8.58
C LYS A 117 7.71 0.54 -9.71
N GLY A 118 7.51 -0.75 -9.48
CA GLY A 118 7.55 -1.78 -10.51
C GLY A 118 8.83 -1.70 -11.35
N ASN A 119 8.68 -1.42 -12.64
CA ASN A 119 9.76 -1.44 -13.63
C ASN A 119 10.50 -0.10 -13.80
N VAL A 120 10.58 0.73 -12.74
CA VAL A 120 11.21 2.06 -12.84
C VAL A 120 12.68 2.02 -13.27
N ASP A 121 13.35 0.89 -13.08
CA ASP A 121 14.73 0.64 -13.51
C ASP A 121 14.91 0.71 -15.03
N LEU A 122 13.85 0.50 -15.81
CA LEU A 122 13.88 0.62 -17.28
C LEU A 122 14.15 2.06 -17.76
N LEU A 123 14.00 3.08 -16.90
CA LEU A 123 14.27 4.47 -17.25
C LEU A 123 15.76 4.80 -17.36
N LYS A 124 16.64 4.00 -16.74
CA LYS A 124 18.08 4.29 -16.66
C LYS A 124 18.66 4.52 -18.06
N HIS A 125 19.16 5.73 -18.33
CA HIS A 125 19.70 6.17 -19.63
C HIS A 125 18.69 6.15 -20.81
N HIS A 126 17.40 6.05 -20.52
CA HIS A 126 16.32 5.93 -21.51
C HIS A 126 15.18 6.93 -21.26
N THR A 127 15.51 8.18 -20.90
CA THR A 127 14.53 9.22 -20.54
C THR A 127 13.95 10.03 -21.72
N GLU A 128 14.38 9.72 -22.95
CA GLU A 128 13.92 10.44 -24.16
C GLU A 128 12.55 9.94 -24.66
N ASN A 129 12.23 8.66 -24.43
CA ASN A 129 10.96 8.05 -24.82
C ASN A 129 10.48 7.10 -23.74
N ILE A 130 9.23 7.26 -23.32
CA ILE A 130 8.63 6.38 -22.31
C ILE A 130 8.18 5.06 -22.94
N ASP A 131 8.76 3.95 -22.48
CA ASP A 131 8.33 2.61 -22.85
C ASP A 131 7.08 2.22 -22.06
N ARG A 132 6.06 1.66 -22.73
CA ARG A 132 4.87 1.10 -22.08
C ARG A 132 5.22 0.01 -21.06
N ASN A 133 6.35 -0.67 -21.23
CA ASN A 133 6.86 -1.65 -20.27
C ASN A 133 7.13 -1.06 -18.86
N LEU A 134 7.23 0.26 -18.74
CA LEU A 134 7.34 0.97 -17.46
C LEU A 134 6.02 0.94 -16.66
N PHE A 135 4.89 0.95 -17.35
CA PHE A 135 3.60 1.18 -16.72
C PHE A 135 3.16 -0.02 -15.90
N LEU A 136 2.83 0.22 -14.62
CA LEU A 136 2.45 -0.83 -13.67
C LEU A 136 1.25 -1.66 -14.17
N ARG A 137 0.31 -1.01 -14.86
CA ARG A 137 -0.85 -1.68 -15.46
C ARG A 137 -0.47 -2.66 -16.57
N GLU A 138 0.57 -2.35 -17.35
CA GLU A 138 1.08 -3.25 -18.41
C GLU A 138 1.80 -4.46 -17.79
N SER A 139 2.58 -4.26 -16.73
CA SER A 139 3.16 -5.38 -15.97
C SER A 139 2.07 -6.30 -15.42
N ALA A 140 1.01 -5.73 -14.85
CA ALA A 140 -0.12 -6.52 -14.37
C ALA A 140 -0.79 -7.33 -15.51
N SER A 141 -1.01 -6.72 -16.69
CA SER A 141 -1.54 -7.42 -17.88
C SER A 141 -0.64 -8.59 -18.31
N LYS A 142 0.67 -8.38 -18.36
CA LYS A 142 1.62 -9.42 -18.77
C LYS A 142 1.64 -10.59 -17.79
N ILE A 143 1.60 -10.29 -16.49
CA ILE A 143 1.54 -11.30 -15.43
C ILE A 143 0.25 -12.10 -15.56
N THR A 144 -0.92 -11.44 -15.63
CA THR A 144 -2.19 -12.16 -15.76
C THR A 144 -2.30 -12.93 -17.07
N GLY A 145 -1.79 -12.38 -18.17
CA GLY A 145 -1.78 -13.03 -19.48
C GLY A 145 -0.90 -14.28 -19.50
N TYR A 146 0.16 -14.36 -18.68
CA TYR A 146 0.93 -15.59 -18.51
C TYR A 146 0.09 -16.74 -17.92
N PHE A 147 -0.90 -16.41 -17.07
CA PHE A 147 -1.79 -17.38 -16.43
C PHE A 147 -3.17 -17.50 -17.10
N GLY A 148 -3.43 -16.76 -18.19
CA GLY A 148 -4.74 -16.74 -18.85
C GLY A 148 -5.84 -16.04 -18.04
N MET A 149 -5.48 -15.06 -17.19
CA MET A 149 -6.38 -14.28 -16.33
C MET A 149 -6.72 -12.89 -16.91
N ASP A 150 -6.87 -12.78 -18.22
CA ASP A 150 -7.00 -11.50 -18.92
C ASP A 150 -8.14 -10.61 -18.35
N ASP A 151 -7.91 -9.30 -18.32
CA ASP A 151 -8.83 -8.24 -17.87
C ASP A 151 -9.25 -8.20 -16.37
N LYS A 152 -8.66 -9.04 -15.51
CA LYS A 152 -9.00 -9.09 -14.07
C LYS A 152 -7.99 -8.42 -13.14
N ALA A 153 -6.99 -7.76 -13.70
CA ALA A 153 -5.96 -7.09 -12.94
C ALA A 153 -6.42 -5.74 -12.39
N MET A 154 -6.17 -5.53 -11.09
CA MET A 154 -6.15 -4.23 -10.43
C MET A 154 -4.71 -3.94 -10.00
N VAL A 155 -4.33 -2.66 -10.00
CA VAL A 155 -3.03 -2.25 -9.48
C VAL A 155 -3.22 -1.23 -8.38
N VAL A 156 -2.57 -1.44 -7.25
CA VAL A 156 -2.59 -0.56 -6.08
C VAL A 156 -1.20 0.01 -5.88
N SER A 157 -1.07 1.34 -5.89
CA SER A 157 0.20 2.03 -5.72
C SER A 157 0.03 3.20 -4.76
N ASN A 158 0.19 2.92 -3.48
CA ASN A 158 -0.01 3.85 -2.38
C ASN A 158 1.23 3.88 -1.48
N ALA A 159 2.39 4.15 -2.08
CA ALA A 159 3.69 4.11 -1.42
C ALA A 159 3.92 2.79 -0.63
N CYS A 160 4.51 2.88 0.56
CA CYS A 160 4.87 1.75 1.40
C CYS A 160 3.66 0.98 1.98
N ILE A 161 2.45 1.53 1.91
CA ILE A 161 1.23 0.83 2.37
C ILE A 161 0.55 0.01 1.26
N SER A 162 1.09 0.00 0.04
CA SER A 162 0.47 -0.63 -1.14
C SER A 162 0.03 -2.07 -0.88
N GLY A 163 0.89 -2.90 -0.28
CA GLY A 163 0.58 -4.29 0.02
C GLY A 163 -0.56 -4.46 1.03
N VAL A 164 -0.54 -3.71 2.15
CA VAL A 164 -1.62 -3.79 3.16
C VAL A 164 -2.93 -3.25 2.57
N SER A 165 -2.87 -2.17 1.79
CA SER A 165 -4.03 -1.60 1.10
C SER A 165 -4.63 -2.60 0.11
N ALA A 166 -3.80 -3.30 -0.66
CA ALA A 166 -4.24 -4.33 -1.60
C ALA A 166 -4.97 -5.49 -0.90
N LEU A 167 -4.51 -5.89 0.29
CA LEU A 167 -5.20 -6.90 1.10
C LEU A 167 -6.56 -6.41 1.63
N ILE A 168 -6.65 -5.15 2.05
CA ILE A 168 -7.92 -4.52 2.46
C ILE A 168 -8.89 -4.47 1.28
N ILE A 169 -8.42 -4.08 0.09
CA ILE A 169 -9.21 -4.05 -1.13
C ILE A 169 -9.70 -5.46 -1.49
N ALA A 170 -8.80 -6.44 -1.55
CA ALA A 170 -9.15 -7.83 -1.86
C ALA A 170 -10.18 -8.39 -0.89
N ARG A 171 -10.00 -8.15 0.42
CA ARG A 171 -10.97 -8.56 1.44
C ARG A 171 -12.35 -7.96 1.17
N ARG A 172 -12.44 -6.67 0.89
CA ARG A 172 -13.73 -6.00 0.62
C ARG A 172 -14.43 -6.56 -0.62
N LEU A 173 -13.67 -6.83 -1.68
CA LEU A 173 -14.20 -7.42 -2.92
C LEU A 173 -14.70 -8.85 -2.71
N LEU A 174 -13.94 -9.68 -1.99
CA LEU A 174 -14.35 -11.05 -1.65
C LEU A 174 -15.61 -11.07 -0.78
N LEU A 175 -15.66 -10.20 0.25
CA LEU A 175 -16.85 -10.07 1.11
C LEU A 175 -18.08 -9.52 0.39
N ASN A 176 -17.89 -8.82 -0.72
CA ASN A 176 -18.99 -8.38 -1.57
C ASN A 176 -19.44 -9.46 -2.57
N GLY A 177 -18.73 -10.60 -2.64
CA GLY A 177 -18.99 -11.67 -3.60
C GLY A 177 -18.54 -11.36 -5.03
N ASP A 178 -17.64 -10.39 -5.20
CA ASP A 178 -17.16 -9.98 -6.53
C ASP A 178 -16.26 -11.04 -7.17
N TYR A 179 -15.57 -11.77 -6.31
CA TYR A 179 -14.68 -12.86 -6.67
C TYR A 179 -14.83 -13.97 -5.64
N LYS A 180 -14.54 -15.20 -6.07
CA LYS A 180 -14.44 -16.35 -5.17
C LYS A 180 -13.06 -16.43 -4.52
N HIS A 181 -12.04 -16.14 -5.33
CA HIS A 181 -10.65 -16.08 -4.92
C HIS A 181 -9.99 -14.80 -5.45
N ILE A 182 -9.01 -14.28 -4.74
CA ILE A 182 -8.17 -13.19 -5.26
C ILE A 182 -6.71 -13.53 -4.96
N ILE A 183 -5.87 -13.45 -6.00
CA ILE A 183 -4.42 -13.46 -5.83
C ILE A 183 -3.96 -12.02 -5.63
N VAL A 184 -3.30 -11.75 -4.51
CA VAL A 184 -2.67 -10.46 -4.22
C VAL A 184 -1.16 -10.65 -4.28
N THR A 185 -0.50 -9.97 -5.21
CA THR A 185 0.96 -10.05 -5.41
C THR A 185 1.58 -8.69 -5.19
N GLY A 186 2.52 -8.61 -4.24
CA GLY A 186 3.34 -7.43 -3.99
C GLY A 186 4.74 -7.62 -4.52
N VAL A 187 5.23 -6.69 -5.35
CA VAL A 187 6.58 -6.76 -5.93
C VAL A 187 7.21 -5.38 -6.07
N ASP A 188 8.48 -5.28 -5.67
CA ASP A 188 9.35 -4.15 -5.97
C ASP A 188 10.80 -4.63 -6.07
N VAL A 189 11.52 -4.05 -7.03
CA VAL A 189 12.94 -4.32 -7.30
C VAL A 189 13.78 -3.09 -6.96
N LEU A 190 15.05 -3.30 -6.57
CA LEU A 190 15.95 -2.19 -6.29
C LEU A 190 16.69 -1.75 -7.55
N SER A 191 16.89 -0.43 -7.64
CA SER A 191 17.61 0.22 -8.73
C SER A 191 18.25 1.51 -8.24
N HIS A 192 19.12 2.10 -9.07
CA HIS A 192 19.73 3.40 -8.81
C HIS A 192 18.69 4.51 -8.63
N PHE A 193 17.56 4.45 -9.34
CA PHE A 193 16.43 5.36 -9.16
C PHE A 193 15.95 5.40 -7.70
N ILE A 194 15.74 4.21 -7.12
CA ILE A 194 15.19 4.07 -5.77
C ILE A 194 16.22 4.52 -4.73
N THR A 195 17.44 3.99 -4.79
CA THR A 195 18.47 4.23 -3.79
C THR A 195 18.89 5.70 -3.74
N SER A 196 19.10 6.35 -4.89
CA SER A 196 19.43 7.78 -4.99
C SER A 196 18.35 8.64 -4.34
N GLY A 197 17.07 8.29 -4.54
CA GLY A 197 15.94 8.90 -3.90
C GLY A 197 15.99 8.82 -2.37
N PHE A 198 16.14 7.62 -1.80
CA PHE A 198 16.25 7.45 -0.35
C PHE A 198 17.54 8.06 0.24
N ARG A 199 18.65 8.06 -0.50
CA ARG A 199 19.90 8.76 -0.15
C ARG A 199 19.69 10.27 -0.04
N SER A 200 18.93 10.87 -0.98
CA SER A 200 18.60 12.30 -0.96
C SER A 200 17.83 12.72 0.31
N PHE A 201 17.10 11.77 0.92
CA PHE A 201 16.41 11.94 2.20
C PHE A 201 17.29 11.71 3.43
N ARG A 202 18.56 11.30 3.25
CA ARG A 202 19.47 10.83 4.33
C ARG A 202 18.80 9.78 5.22
N SER A 203 18.07 8.87 4.58
CA SER A 203 17.25 7.87 5.27
C SER A 203 17.86 6.47 5.27
N LEU A 204 18.96 6.25 4.55
CA LEU A 204 19.66 4.98 4.49
C LEU A 204 20.68 4.86 5.62
N SER A 205 20.70 3.70 6.28
CA SER A 205 21.71 3.33 7.26
C SER A 205 22.93 2.68 6.60
N GLU A 206 24.12 3.02 7.10
CA GLU A 206 25.37 2.30 6.79
C GLU A 206 25.52 1.01 7.60
N ASN A 207 24.70 0.85 8.65
CA ASN A 207 24.62 -0.33 9.50
C ASN A 207 23.38 -1.15 9.17
N LEU A 208 23.27 -2.35 9.74
CA LEU A 208 21.98 -3.04 9.76
C LEU A 208 20.97 -2.18 10.52
N CYS A 209 19.81 -1.97 9.92
CA CYS A 209 18.73 -1.19 10.52
C CYS A 209 18.29 -1.81 11.85
N ARG A 210 18.05 -0.96 12.85
CA ARG A 210 17.69 -1.37 14.23
C ARG A 210 16.39 -0.68 14.66
N PRO A 211 15.23 -1.14 14.18
CA PRO A 211 13.96 -0.49 14.47
C PRO A 211 13.76 -0.32 15.98
N TYR A 212 13.30 0.88 16.36
CA TYR A 212 13.03 1.32 17.73
C TYR A 212 14.24 1.40 18.67
N ASP A 213 15.44 1.08 18.21
CA ASP A 213 16.66 1.14 19.02
C ASP A 213 17.17 2.58 19.20
N SER A 214 17.88 2.85 20.30
CA SER A 214 18.49 4.15 20.58
C SER A 214 19.58 4.54 19.58
N GLU A 215 20.21 3.57 18.93
CA GLU A 215 21.27 3.78 17.92
C GLU A 215 20.75 3.64 16.48
N ARG A 216 19.43 3.66 16.27
CA ARG A 216 18.86 3.65 14.93
C ARG A 216 19.20 4.94 14.17
N ASP A 217 19.58 4.81 12.92
CA ASP A 217 20.05 5.92 12.07
C ASP A 217 19.41 5.92 10.67
N GLY A 218 18.63 4.90 10.31
CA GLY A 218 17.97 4.80 9.02
C GLY A 218 17.60 3.37 8.64
N LEU A 219 17.03 3.22 7.46
CA LEU A 219 16.60 1.95 6.89
C LEU A 219 17.69 1.33 5.99
N ASN A 220 17.65 0.01 5.82
CA ASN A 220 18.25 -0.63 4.64
C ASN A 220 17.13 -1.00 3.67
N LEU A 221 17.39 -0.87 2.37
CA LEU A 221 16.41 -1.21 1.33
C LEU A 221 16.43 -2.72 1.03
N GLY A 222 15.34 -3.23 0.48
CA GLY A 222 15.26 -4.60 -0.01
C GLY A 222 14.45 -4.70 -1.30
N GLU A 223 14.70 -5.73 -2.09
CA GLU A 223 13.81 -6.17 -3.17
C GLU A 223 13.19 -7.52 -2.83
N ALA A 224 11.93 -7.68 -3.17
CA ALA A 224 11.21 -8.90 -2.91
C ALA A 224 9.88 -8.97 -3.68
N CYS A 225 9.34 -10.18 -3.75
CA CYS A 225 8.00 -10.46 -4.23
C CYS A 225 7.29 -11.36 -3.21
N GLY A 226 6.05 -11.04 -2.87
CA GLY A 226 5.17 -11.91 -2.10
C GLY A 226 3.85 -12.10 -2.83
N SER A 227 3.27 -13.30 -2.78
CA SER A 227 1.92 -13.56 -3.29
C SER A 227 1.08 -14.26 -2.23
N ILE A 228 -0.19 -13.86 -2.11
CA ILE A 228 -1.17 -14.46 -1.22
C ILE A 228 -2.42 -14.83 -2.01
N LEU A 229 -2.94 -16.04 -1.79
CA LEU A 229 -4.26 -16.45 -2.25
C LEU A 229 -5.26 -16.21 -1.13
N LEU A 230 -6.22 -15.34 -1.39
CA LEU A 230 -7.33 -15.04 -0.50
C LEU A 230 -8.60 -15.71 -0.97
N SER A 231 -9.37 -16.28 -0.05
CA SER A 231 -10.64 -16.96 -0.32
C SER A 231 -11.69 -16.61 0.73
N ALA A 232 -12.97 -16.57 0.32
CA ALA A 232 -14.08 -16.59 1.27
C ALA A 232 -14.37 -18.02 1.79
N GLU A 233 -13.83 -19.04 1.13
CA GLU A 233 -14.00 -20.43 1.54
C GLU A 233 -13.03 -20.79 2.68
N SER A 234 -13.59 -21.25 3.79
CA SER A 234 -12.85 -21.68 4.98
C SER A 234 -12.19 -23.04 4.80
N GLU A 235 -10.96 -23.18 5.29
CA GLU A 235 -10.33 -24.48 5.52
C GLU A 235 -9.64 -24.50 6.89
N THR A 236 -9.49 -25.70 7.45
CA THR A 236 -8.90 -25.90 8.78
C THR A 236 -7.50 -25.29 8.86
N ASN A 237 -7.22 -24.54 9.94
CA ASN A 237 -5.93 -23.90 10.24
C ASN A 237 -5.52 -22.72 9.34
N ASN A 238 -6.40 -22.22 8.47
CA ASN A 238 -6.11 -20.99 7.74
C ASN A 238 -6.13 -19.77 8.65
N ILE A 239 -5.27 -18.80 8.35
CA ILE A 239 -5.26 -17.50 9.03
C ILE A 239 -6.26 -16.59 8.31
N ILE A 240 -6.98 -15.80 9.11
CA ILE A 240 -8.07 -14.96 8.66
C ILE A 240 -7.63 -13.50 8.66
N ILE A 241 -7.93 -12.76 7.60
CA ILE A 241 -7.90 -11.29 7.61
C ILE A 241 -9.27 -10.81 8.11
N ARG A 242 -9.35 -10.46 9.39
CA ARG A 242 -10.62 -10.19 10.09
C ARG A 242 -11.13 -8.76 9.97
N GLY A 243 -10.25 -7.81 9.72
CA GLY A 243 -10.60 -6.40 9.57
C GLY A 243 -9.41 -5.65 9.00
N GLY A 244 -9.68 -4.48 8.42
CA GLY A 244 -8.63 -3.61 7.94
C GLY A 244 -9.11 -2.21 7.58
N ALA A 245 -8.29 -1.23 7.91
CA ALA A 245 -8.59 0.17 7.70
C ALA A 245 -7.38 0.94 7.17
N ILE A 246 -7.68 2.03 6.47
CA ILE A 246 -6.71 2.96 5.91
C ILE A 246 -7.08 4.35 6.42
N SER A 247 -6.08 5.14 6.80
CA SER A 247 -6.23 6.52 7.25
C SER A 247 -5.14 7.40 6.63
N ASN A 248 -5.26 8.71 6.85
CA ASN A 248 -4.24 9.67 6.46
C ASN A 248 -3.87 10.62 7.62
N ASP A 249 -2.61 10.99 7.71
CA ASP A 249 -2.09 11.92 8.72
C ASP A 249 -2.52 13.37 8.47
N ALA A 250 -2.80 13.76 7.22
CA ALA A 250 -3.04 15.15 6.80
C ALA A 250 -1.96 16.16 7.28
N ASN A 251 -0.72 15.68 7.43
CA ASN A 251 0.37 16.41 8.09
C ASN A 251 1.46 16.88 7.12
N HIS A 252 2.16 15.95 6.46
CA HIS A 252 3.29 16.23 5.57
C HIS A 252 3.45 15.13 4.51
N ILE A 253 3.94 15.48 3.31
CA ILE A 253 4.04 14.53 2.18
C ILE A 253 5.11 13.45 2.38
N SER A 254 6.19 13.72 3.11
CA SER A 254 7.28 12.76 3.34
C SER A 254 7.57 12.46 4.81
N GLY A 255 6.87 13.16 5.72
CA GLY A 255 7.10 13.06 7.16
C GLY A 255 5.86 12.54 7.85
N PRO A 256 5.96 11.54 8.74
CA PRO A 256 4.80 11.03 9.44
C PRO A 256 4.25 12.08 10.43
N SER A 257 3.02 11.88 10.88
CA SER A 257 2.41 12.68 11.94
C SER A 257 3.29 12.69 13.19
N ARG A 258 3.42 13.86 13.84
CA ARG A 258 4.17 13.97 15.11
C ARG A 258 3.39 13.43 16.31
N THR A 259 2.08 13.24 16.15
CA THR A 259 1.15 12.78 17.19
C THR A 259 0.84 11.29 17.10
N GLY A 260 1.06 10.64 15.95
CA GLY A 260 0.74 9.22 15.74
C GLY A 260 -0.75 8.90 15.65
N ASP A 261 -1.58 9.93 15.51
CA ASP A 261 -3.04 9.86 15.41
C ASP A 261 -3.52 9.14 14.16
N GLY A 262 -2.93 9.43 12.99
CA GLY A 262 -3.31 8.76 11.74
C GLY A 262 -3.16 7.24 11.84
N LEU A 263 -1.98 6.74 12.23
CA LEU A 263 -1.78 5.30 12.41
C LEU A 263 -2.65 4.72 13.54
N TYR A 264 -2.88 5.46 14.63
CA TYR A 264 -3.83 5.06 15.66
C TYR A 264 -5.25 4.87 15.09
N TYR A 265 -5.73 5.78 14.23
CA TYR A 265 -7.04 5.65 13.60
C TYR A 265 -7.12 4.39 12.73
N ALA A 266 -6.08 4.08 11.95
CA ALA A 266 -6.03 2.84 11.17
C ALA A 266 -6.10 1.60 12.08
N MET A 267 -5.32 1.55 13.17
CA MET A 267 -5.37 0.42 14.11
C MET A 267 -6.73 0.29 14.80
N ARG A 268 -7.27 1.40 15.31
CA ARG A 268 -8.59 1.45 15.96
C ARG A 268 -9.67 0.95 15.02
N ASP A 269 -9.76 1.51 13.81
CA ASP A 269 -10.82 1.19 12.87
C ASP A 269 -10.67 -0.24 12.32
N ALA A 270 -9.45 -0.78 12.20
CA ALA A 270 -9.23 -2.19 11.86
C ALA A 270 -9.65 -3.15 12.99
N MET A 271 -9.37 -2.80 14.26
CA MET A 271 -9.83 -3.55 15.43
C MET A 271 -11.36 -3.51 15.56
N ASP A 272 -11.95 -2.33 15.35
CA ASP A 272 -13.41 -2.14 15.33
C ASP A 272 -14.06 -3.00 14.24
N GLU A 273 -13.51 -3.02 13.02
CA GLU A 273 -14.03 -3.86 11.92
C GLU A 273 -13.88 -5.36 12.24
N ALA A 274 -12.78 -5.76 12.86
CA ALA A 274 -12.56 -7.15 13.26
C ALA A 274 -13.40 -7.58 14.48
N GLY A 275 -13.96 -6.62 15.23
CA GLY A 275 -14.70 -6.87 16.46
C GLY A 275 -13.82 -7.36 17.62
N VAL A 276 -12.57 -6.89 17.68
CA VAL A 276 -11.59 -7.24 18.72
C VAL A 276 -11.20 -6.00 19.53
N THR A 277 -10.71 -6.22 20.75
CA THR A 277 -10.22 -5.18 21.66
C THR A 277 -8.71 -5.29 21.87
N ALA A 278 -8.11 -4.29 22.53
CA ALA A 278 -6.68 -4.32 22.85
C ALA A 278 -6.25 -5.58 23.67
N ASN A 279 -7.17 -6.15 24.47
CA ASN A 279 -6.91 -7.37 25.24
C ASN A 279 -6.84 -8.65 24.40
N ASP A 280 -7.38 -8.61 23.18
CA ASP A 280 -7.42 -9.76 22.27
C ASP A 280 -6.17 -9.82 21.38
N ILE A 281 -5.28 -8.81 21.44
CA ILE A 281 -4.11 -8.69 20.58
C ILE A 281 -2.89 -9.34 21.25
N ASP A 282 -2.30 -10.33 20.57
CA ASP A 282 -1.17 -11.10 21.11
C ASP A 282 0.19 -10.61 20.59
N CYS A 283 0.22 -10.02 19.39
CA CYS A 283 1.43 -9.43 18.83
C CYS A 283 1.11 -8.33 17.80
N ILE A 284 2.10 -7.50 17.52
CA ILE A 284 1.99 -6.40 16.55
C ILE A 284 3.23 -6.43 15.66
N ASN A 285 3.00 -6.49 14.34
CA ASN A 285 4.04 -6.23 13.36
C ASN A 285 3.85 -4.81 12.81
N LEU A 286 4.73 -3.91 13.24
CA LEU A 286 4.69 -2.51 12.85
C LEU A 286 5.47 -2.28 11.54
N HIS A 287 5.40 -1.06 11.00
CA HIS A 287 6.20 -0.66 9.85
C HIS A 287 7.70 -0.66 10.20
N GLY A 288 8.11 -0.05 11.30
CA GLY A 288 9.43 -0.14 11.93
C GLY A 288 10.60 -0.04 10.98
N THR A 289 10.79 1.14 10.37
CA THR A 289 11.83 1.38 9.36
C THR A 289 13.20 1.69 9.95
N ALA A 290 13.32 1.87 11.27
CA ALA A 290 14.52 2.39 11.92
C ALA A 290 14.83 3.86 11.57
N THR A 291 13.92 4.55 10.86
CA THR A 291 14.03 6.01 10.71
C THR A 291 13.53 6.70 11.98
N VAL A 292 14.21 7.79 12.37
CA VAL A 292 13.96 8.46 13.65
C VAL A 292 12.49 8.87 13.81
N PHE A 293 11.91 9.49 12.77
CA PHE A 293 10.55 10.02 12.84
C PHE A 293 9.45 8.96 12.70
N ASN A 294 9.63 7.95 11.86
CA ASN A 294 8.65 6.87 11.72
C ASN A 294 8.50 6.10 13.02
N ASP A 295 9.61 5.59 13.54
CA ASP A 295 9.58 4.72 14.72
C ASP A 295 9.02 5.46 15.95
N GLU A 296 9.30 6.77 16.04
CA GLU A 296 8.73 7.65 17.07
C GLU A 296 7.22 7.88 16.88
N MET A 297 6.75 8.02 15.64
CA MET A 297 5.32 8.13 15.34
C MET A 297 4.59 6.83 15.68
N GLU A 298 5.13 5.68 15.31
CA GLU A 298 4.52 4.38 15.57
C GLU A 298 4.45 4.07 17.06
N ALA A 299 5.52 4.42 17.81
CA ALA A 299 5.54 4.30 19.26
C ALA A 299 4.36 5.05 19.92
N LYS A 300 4.10 6.28 19.49
CA LYS A 300 2.95 7.08 19.97
C LYS A 300 1.62 6.46 19.56
N ALA A 301 1.50 6.01 18.31
CA ALA A 301 0.28 5.38 17.82
C ALA A 301 -0.11 4.14 18.64
N VAL A 302 0.87 3.29 18.99
CA VAL A 302 0.66 2.10 19.83
C VAL A 302 0.19 2.48 21.24
N HIS A 303 0.74 3.55 21.83
CA HIS A 303 0.29 4.03 23.14
C HIS A 303 -1.12 4.62 23.09
N LEU A 304 -1.46 5.37 22.03
CA LEU A 304 -2.84 5.84 21.80
C LEU A 304 -3.82 4.67 21.68
N ALA A 305 -3.38 3.55 21.10
CA ALA A 305 -4.15 2.31 21.01
C ALA A 305 -4.16 1.48 22.31
N GLN A 306 -3.43 1.88 23.35
CA GLN A 306 -3.29 1.16 24.63
C GLN A 306 -2.69 -0.25 24.45
N LEU A 307 -1.72 -0.36 23.55
CA LEU A 307 -1.11 -1.62 23.12
C LEU A 307 0.39 -1.72 23.50
N GLU A 308 0.90 -0.81 24.32
CA GLU A 308 2.34 -0.68 24.64
C GLU A 308 2.94 -1.93 25.31
N LYS A 309 2.11 -2.77 25.94
CA LYS A 309 2.51 -4.03 26.58
C LYS A 309 2.49 -5.22 25.62
N VAL A 310 1.86 -5.11 24.47
CA VAL A 310 1.77 -6.19 23.48
C VAL A 310 3.12 -6.33 22.77
N PRO A 311 3.68 -7.54 22.62
CA PRO A 311 4.93 -7.74 21.89
C PRO A 311 4.90 -7.15 20.48
N VAL A 312 5.90 -6.33 20.16
CA VAL A 312 6.07 -5.65 18.88
C VAL A 312 7.29 -6.19 18.14
N ASN A 313 7.17 -6.38 16.83
CA ASN A 313 8.32 -6.59 15.96
C ASN A 313 8.31 -5.78 14.66
N SER A 314 9.50 -5.65 14.08
CA SER A 314 9.73 -5.27 12.68
C SER A 314 10.56 -6.35 12.00
N LEU A 315 10.21 -6.65 10.75
CA LEU A 315 10.88 -7.69 9.95
C LEU A 315 11.91 -7.11 8.97
N LYS A 316 11.99 -5.77 8.87
CA LYS A 316 12.92 -5.08 7.96
C LYS A 316 14.39 -5.43 8.20
N PRO A 317 14.88 -5.71 9.43
CA PRO A 317 16.24 -6.20 9.63
C PRO A 317 16.58 -7.52 8.92
N TYR A 318 15.60 -8.30 8.49
CA TYR A 318 15.83 -9.58 7.83
C TYR A 318 15.98 -9.47 6.31
N PHE A 319 15.23 -8.60 5.63
CA PHE A 319 15.22 -8.51 4.17
C PHE A 319 15.29 -7.07 3.62
N GLY A 320 15.38 -6.07 4.50
CA GLY A 320 15.31 -4.65 4.16
C GLY A 320 13.87 -4.14 4.01
N HIS A 321 13.71 -2.84 3.82
CA HIS A 321 12.42 -2.27 3.43
C HIS A 321 12.16 -2.55 1.94
N THR A 322 11.23 -3.47 1.68
CA THR A 322 10.83 -3.94 0.34
C THR A 322 9.73 -3.10 -0.31
N LEU A 323 9.70 -1.80 -0.02
CA LEU A 323 8.77 -0.82 -0.60
C LEU A 323 7.30 -1.29 -0.54
N GLY A 324 6.63 -1.39 -1.68
CA GLY A 324 5.23 -1.75 -1.80
C GLY A 324 4.97 -3.24 -1.57
N ALA A 325 6.00 -4.08 -1.72
CA ALA A 325 5.93 -5.51 -1.41
C ALA A 325 5.95 -5.81 0.10
N SER A 326 6.43 -4.87 0.92
CA SER A 326 6.57 -5.07 2.39
C SER A 326 5.26 -5.51 3.03
N GLY A 327 4.14 -4.89 2.68
CA GLY A 327 2.83 -5.22 3.25
C GLY A 327 2.43 -6.68 3.03
N ILE A 328 2.74 -7.26 1.86
CA ILE A 328 2.39 -8.65 1.53
C ILE A 328 3.33 -9.62 2.26
N ILE A 329 4.64 -9.42 2.13
CA ILE A 329 5.65 -10.34 2.68
C ILE A 329 5.57 -10.37 4.20
N GLU A 330 5.46 -9.21 4.85
CA GLU A 330 5.34 -9.12 6.30
C GLU A 330 4.03 -9.73 6.79
N THR A 331 2.93 -9.62 6.03
CA THR A 331 1.67 -10.32 6.32
C THR A 331 1.81 -11.84 6.27
N ILE A 332 2.50 -12.37 5.25
CA ILE A 332 2.76 -13.81 5.14
C ILE A 332 3.54 -14.28 6.38
N ILE A 333 4.64 -13.60 6.73
CA ILE A 333 5.41 -13.95 7.93
C ILE A 333 4.55 -13.86 9.20
N CYS A 334 3.68 -12.86 9.33
CA CYS A 334 2.76 -12.76 10.46
C CYS A 334 1.75 -13.91 10.52
N ALA A 335 1.25 -14.39 9.37
CA ALA A 335 0.39 -15.57 9.33
C ALA A 335 1.15 -16.82 9.79
N HIS A 336 2.40 -17.01 9.37
CA HIS A 336 3.24 -18.12 9.83
C HIS A 336 3.61 -18.02 11.32
N GLN A 337 3.85 -16.82 11.85
CA GLN A 337 3.98 -16.59 13.31
C GLN A 337 2.78 -17.15 14.08
N LEU A 338 1.55 -16.83 13.64
CA LEU A 338 0.32 -17.30 14.28
C LEU A 338 0.14 -18.83 14.17
N LYS A 339 0.49 -19.41 13.02
CA LYS A 339 0.46 -20.87 12.79
C LYS A 339 1.46 -21.61 13.69
N GLU A 340 2.67 -21.06 13.84
CA GLU A 340 3.78 -21.69 14.58
C GLU A 340 3.81 -21.31 16.07
N ASN A 341 2.98 -20.36 16.51
CA ASN A 341 3.00 -19.78 17.86
C ASN A 341 4.36 -19.19 18.25
N VAL A 342 4.96 -18.43 17.33
CA VAL A 342 6.24 -17.75 17.50
C VAL A 342 6.09 -16.28 17.14
N ILE A 343 6.66 -15.39 17.94
CA ILE A 343 6.84 -13.97 17.58
C ILE A 343 8.31 -13.78 17.29
N TYR A 344 8.66 -13.47 16.03
CA TYR A 344 10.06 -13.24 15.67
C TYR A 344 10.58 -11.95 16.31
N GLY A 345 11.88 -11.92 16.55
CA GLY A 345 12.54 -10.80 17.19
C GLY A 345 12.79 -9.68 16.19
N THR A 346 13.01 -8.48 16.68
CA THR A 346 13.53 -7.37 15.87
C THR A 346 15.05 -7.43 15.93
N SER A 347 15.68 -8.01 14.91
CA SER A 347 17.13 -8.18 14.88
C SER A 347 17.85 -6.83 15.06
N GLY A 348 18.84 -6.81 15.96
CA GLY A 348 19.64 -5.63 16.28
C GLY A 348 19.07 -4.72 17.37
N TYR A 349 17.84 -4.93 17.85
CA TYR A 349 17.30 -4.17 18.97
C TYR A 349 18.00 -4.52 20.29
N LYS A 350 18.40 -3.50 21.07
CA LYS A 350 19.08 -3.65 22.36
C LYS A 350 18.52 -2.70 23.40
N THR A 351 18.34 -1.44 23.05
CA THR A 351 18.00 -0.37 23.98
C THR A 351 16.88 0.48 23.40
N ASN A 352 15.86 0.80 24.21
CA ASN A 352 14.74 1.64 23.79
C ASN A 352 15.23 3.01 23.27
N GLY A 353 14.84 3.36 22.04
CA GLY A 353 15.19 4.62 21.38
C GLY A 353 14.02 5.56 21.08
N VAL A 354 12.80 5.21 21.48
CA VAL A 354 11.59 5.99 21.25
C VAL A 354 11.09 6.62 22.55
N SER A 355 10.37 7.74 22.47
CA SER A 355 9.91 8.45 23.68
C SER A 355 8.82 7.71 24.45
N GLN A 356 8.08 6.85 23.77
CA GLN A 356 7.01 6.03 24.32
C GLN A 356 7.42 4.55 24.18
N SER A 357 7.83 3.91 25.27
CA SER A 357 8.48 2.59 25.23
C SER A 357 7.58 1.47 24.69
N LEU A 358 8.10 0.70 23.74
CA LEU A 358 7.41 -0.46 23.16
C LEU A 358 7.94 -1.78 23.74
N ASN A 359 7.11 -2.82 23.80
CA ASN A 359 7.54 -4.18 24.14
C ASN A 359 8.23 -4.87 22.94
N VAL A 360 9.43 -4.38 22.59
CA VAL A 360 10.27 -4.91 21.51
C VAL A 360 11.36 -5.81 22.10
N SER A 361 11.67 -6.91 21.42
CA SER A 361 12.73 -7.84 21.78
C SER A 361 13.52 -8.27 20.55
N ASN A 362 14.84 -8.44 20.70
CA ASN A 362 15.69 -9.08 19.69
C ASN A 362 15.53 -10.61 19.69
N ASN A 363 15.10 -11.19 20.81
CA ASN A 363 14.88 -12.63 20.92
C ASN A 363 13.49 -13.00 20.42
N HIS A 364 13.40 -14.15 19.74
CA HIS A 364 12.13 -14.78 19.41
C HIS A 364 11.39 -15.16 20.70
N ILE A 365 10.08 -14.95 20.71
CA ILE A 365 9.19 -15.39 21.79
C ILE A 365 8.50 -16.66 21.33
N CYS A 366 8.74 -17.76 22.03
CA CYS A 366 8.17 -19.07 21.74
C CYS A 366 7.38 -19.60 22.94
N GLY A 367 6.48 -20.56 22.70
CA GLY A 367 5.81 -21.31 23.78
C GLY A 367 4.59 -20.62 24.40
N LYS A 368 4.10 -19.54 23.79
CA LYS A 368 2.80 -18.93 24.11
C LYS A 368 1.88 -19.08 22.91
N THR A 369 0.65 -19.52 23.12
CA THR A 369 -0.37 -19.46 22.08
C THR A 369 -0.62 -18.01 21.71
N ILE A 370 -0.53 -17.70 20.42
CA ILE A 370 -0.86 -16.38 19.87
C ILE A 370 -1.94 -16.56 18.81
N ASN A 371 -3.03 -15.81 18.91
CA ASN A 371 -4.23 -15.96 18.10
C ASN A 371 -4.47 -14.77 17.19
N THR A 372 -4.14 -13.55 17.63
CA THR A 372 -4.46 -12.33 16.89
C THR A 372 -3.24 -11.42 16.77
N CYS A 373 -2.96 -10.96 15.55
CA CYS A 373 -1.87 -10.06 15.23
C CYS A 373 -2.40 -8.80 14.53
N ILE A 374 -1.91 -7.63 14.93
CA ILE A 374 -2.07 -6.40 14.15
C ILE A 374 -0.87 -6.28 13.22
N LYS A 375 -1.12 -6.13 11.91
CA LYS A 375 -0.10 -5.75 10.94
C LYS A 375 -0.36 -4.33 10.45
N THR A 376 0.63 -3.44 10.55
CA THR A 376 0.53 -2.06 10.06
C THR A 376 1.54 -1.74 8.96
N ALA A 377 1.25 -0.70 8.19
CA ALA A 377 2.17 -0.04 7.29
C ALA A 377 1.92 1.47 7.27
N SER A 378 2.98 2.24 7.07
CA SER A 378 2.93 3.71 6.97
C SER A 378 3.76 4.14 5.76
N GLY A 379 3.32 5.16 5.03
CA GLY A 379 3.96 5.56 3.77
C GLY A 379 3.94 7.06 3.52
N PHE A 380 4.70 7.49 2.51
CA PHE A 380 4.65 8.86 2.01
C PHE A 380 3.23 9.23 1.54
N GLY A 381 2.94 10.52 1.56
CA GLY A 381 1.58 11.08 1.44
C GLY A 381 0.80 11.03 2.76
N GLY A 382 1.43 10.62 3.87
CA GLY A 382 0.81 10.51 5.19
C GLY A 382 -0.15 9.33 5.32
N CYS A 383 -0.08 8.35 4.43
CA CYS A 383 -1.02 7.23 4.40
C CYS A 383 -0.61 6.14 5.40
N ASN A 384 -1.59 5.61 6.15
CA ASN A 384 -1.39 4.52 7.09
C ASN A 384 -2.43 3.42 6.82
N ALA A 385 -2.06 2.17 7.05
CA ALA A 385 -2.98 1.04 6.95
C ALA A 385 -2.72 0.04 8.08
N ALA A 386 -3.78 -0.63 8.52
CA ALA A 386 -3.71 -1.73 9.47
C ALA A 386 -4.66 -2.86 9.05
N ILE A 387 -4.25 -4.11 9.28
CA ILE A 387 -5.08 -5.30 9.18
C ILE A 387 -4.98 -6.14 10.45
N ILE A 388 -6.05 -6.87 10.75
CA ILE A 388 -6.12 -7.84 11.85
C ILE A 388 -6.03 -9.24 11.26
N LEU A 389 -4.98 -9.97 11.64
CA LEU A 389 -4.83 -11.39 11.34
C LEU A 389 -5.28 -12.21 12.54
N SER A 390 -6.06 -13.27 12.34
CA SER A 390 -6.52 -14.12 13.44
C SER A 390 -6.64 -15.60 13.08
N LYS A 391 -6.48 -16.46 14.07
CA LYS A 391 -6.90 -17.88 14.02
C LYS A 391 -8.37 -18.09 14.42
N ILE A 392 -8.98 -17.10 15.05
CA ILE A 392 -10.31 -17.21 15.65
C ILE A 392 -11.32 -16.63 14.67
N PRO A 393 -12.27 -17.42 14.15
CA PRO A 393 -13.32 -16.92 13.26
C PRO A 393 -14.19 -15.82 13.88
N SER A 394 -14.85 -15.02 13.03
CA SER A 394 -15.83 -14.04 13.47
C SER A 394 -17.16 -14.69 13.83
N HIS A 395 -17.64 -14.43 15.04
CA HIS A 395 -18.99 -14.81 15.48
C HIS A 395 -20.03 -13.70 15.25
N LYS A 396 -19.65 -12.57 14.65
CA LYS A 396 -20.54 -11.43 14.39
C LYS A 396 -20.69 -11.19 12.89
N SER A 397 -21.94 -11.16 12.43
CA SER A 397 -22.30 -10.52 11.17
C SER A 397 -22.12 -9.01 11.29
N ILE A 398 -21.58 -8.37 10.27
CA ILE A 398 -21.45 -6.90 10.23
C ILE A 398 -22.77 -6.42 9.64
N GLU A 399 -23.56 -5.67 10.41
CA GLU A 399 -24.76 -5.02 9.88
C GLU A 399 -24.34 -4.04 8.79
N GLN A 400 -24.69 -4.35 7.54
CA GLN A 400 -24.56 -3.39 6.45
C GLN A 400 -25.79 -2.51 6.43
N GLY A 401 -25.59 -1.22 6.70
CA GLY A 401 -26.62 -0.22 6.45
C GLY A 401 -26.91 -0.13 4.95
N THR A 402 -28.16 0.17 4.59
CA THR A 402 -28.49 0.56 3.22
C THR A 402 -28.31 2.07 3.10
N PHE A 403 -27.44 2.50 2.19
CA PHE A 403 -27.09 3.90 1.99
C PHE A 403 -27.35 4.31 0.54
N LEU A 404 -27.69 5.59 0.35
CA LEU A 404 -27.65 6.26 -0.94
C LEU A 404 -26.30 6.97 -1.07
N PHE A 405 -25.77 6.94 -2.29
CA PHE A 405 -24.53 7.60 -2.66
C PHE A 405 -24.86 8.64 -3.72
N ASN A 406 -24.85 9.91 -3.33
CA ASN A 406 -25.25 11.01 -4.18
C ASN A 406 -24.01 11.78 -4.63
N GLU A 407 -23.82 11.95 -5.93
CA GLU A 407 -22.89 12.95 -6.45
C GLU A 407 -23.46 14.33 -6.15
N ILE A 408 -22.74 15.11 -5.35
CA ILE A 408 -23.17 16.46 -4.95
C ILE A 408 -22.40 17.56 -5.68
N LYS A 409 -21.23 17.23 -6.25
CA LYS A 409 -20.41 18.14 -7.04
C LYS A 409 -19.45 17.36 -7.92
N SER A 410 -19.14 17.89 -9.09
CA SER A 410 -18.08 17.38 -9.98
C SER A 410 -17.16 18.51 -10.44
N CYS A 411 -15.91 18.17 -10.74
CA CYS A 411 -14.93 19.07 -11.31
C CYS A 411 -14.14 18.37 -12.40
N THR A 412 -14.11 18.97 -13.59
CA THR A 412 -13.33 18.47 -14.73
C THR A 412 -12.33 19.52 -15.17
N ILE A 413 -11.07 19.10 -15.35
CA ILE A 413 -9.98 19.94 -15.84
C ILE A 413 -9.34 19.26 -17.04
N GLU A 414 -9.45 19.89 -18.20
CA GLU A 414 -8.82 19.48 -19.46
C GLU A 414 -8.79 20.66 -20.42
N ASN A 415 -7.93 20.62 -21.45
CA ASN A 415 -7.91 21.62 -22.53
C ASN A 415 -7.88 23.08 -22.05
N SER A 416 -7.09 23.36 -21.00
CA SER A 416 -6.96 24.68 -20.35
C SER A 416 -8.27 25.27 -19.82
N SER A 417 -9.23 24.40 -19.49
CA SER A 417 -10.56 24.72 -18.98
C SER A 417 -10.82 24.01 -17.66
N ILE A 418 -11.53 24.68 -16.76
CA ILE A 418 -12.08 24.11 -15.53
C ILE A 418 -13.59 24.19 -15.61
N LYS A 419 -14.24 23.05 -15.46
CA LYS A 419 -15.69 22.92 -15.33
C LYS A 419 -16.06 22.43 -13.94
N VAL A 420 -17.12 22.98 -13.37
CA VAL A 420 -17.74 22.51 -12.13
C VAL A 420 -19.21 22.25 -12.42
N ASN A 421 -19.68 21.03 -12.17
CA ASN A 421 -21.04 20.59 -12.57
C ASN A 421 -21.35 20.91 -14.05
N ASP A 422 -20.40 20.61 -14.93
CA ASP A 422 -20.41 20.90 -16.37
C ASP A 422 -20.42 22.39 -16.78
N GLU A 423 -20.45 23.32 -15.83
CA GLU A 423 -20.34 24.76 -16.09
C GLU A 423 -18.89 25.21 -16.08
N VAL A 424 -18.47 25.94 -17.13
CA VAL A 424 -17.12 26.50 -17.21
C VAL A 424 -16.95 27.61 -16.18
N VAL A 425 -16.07 27.40 -15.21
CA VAL A 425 -15.75 28.39 -14.16
C VAL A 425 -14.45 29.14 -14.44
N PHE A 426 -13.54 28.56 -15.24
CA PHE A 426 -12.29 29.19 -15.63
C PHE A 426 -11.78 28.65 -16.97
N ASN A 427 -11.20 29.51 -17.79
CA ASN A 427 -10.50 29.16 -19.03
C ASN A 427 -9.24 30.01 -19.17
N SER A 428 -8.16 29.40 -19.65
CA SER A 428 -6.96 30.12 -20.12
C SER A 428 -6.91 30.15 -21.64
N THR A 429 -6.33 31.21 -22.20
CA THR A 429 -6.02 31.30 -23.63
C THR A 429 -4.76 30.55 -24.03
N SER A 430 -3.94 30.11 -23.06
CA SER A 430 -2.72 29.35 -23.30
C SER A 430 -3.01 27.85 -23.40
N GLY A 431 -2.42 27.18 -24.40
CA GLY A 431 -2.39 25.71 -24.49
C GLY A 431 -1.31 25.06 -23.62
N ASP A 432 -0.38 25.84 -23.08
CA ASP A 432 0.69 25.37 -22.20
C ASP A 432 0.17 25.12 -20.77
N PHE A 433 0.39 23.91 -20.23
CA PHE A 433 -0.10 23.54 -18.90
C PHE A 433 0.48 24.43 -17.80
N ALA A 434 1.78 24.73 -17.85
CA ALA A 434 2.45 25.49 -16.80
C ALA A 434 1.91 26.93 -16.70
N VAL A 435 1.52 27.55 -17.82
CA VAL A 435 0.80 28.83 -17.82
C VAL A 435 -0.61 28.65 -17.27
N PHE A 436 -1.39 27.73 -17.85
CA PHE A 436 -2.78 27.47 -17.46
C PHE A 436 -2.92 27.23 -15.95
N ILE A 437 -2.13 26.33 -15.38
CA ILE A 437 -2.27 25.89 -14.00
C ILE A 437 -1.92 26.99 -12.99
N ARG A 438 -1.01 27.91 -13.36
CA ARG A 438 -0.67 29.09 -12.55
C ARG A 438 -1.76 30.15 -12.58
N GLU A 439 -2.40 30.35 -13.72
CA GLU A 439 -3.53 31.27 -13.84
C GLU A 439 -4.76 30.73 -13.11
N ALA A 440 -5.04 29.42 -13.27
CA ALA A 440 -6.08 28.72 -12.55
C ALA A 440 -5.91 28.86 -11.03
N PHE A 441 -4.71 28.59 -10.51
CA PHE A 441 -4.43 28.76 -9.07
C PHE A 441 -4.69 30.19 -8.58
N LYS A 442 -4.22 31.20 -9.33
CA LYS A 442 -4.49 32.61 -8.98
C LYS A 442 -5.99 32.93 -8.97
N ASN A 443 -6.77 32.34 -9.88
CA ASN A 443 -8.22 32.52 -9.95
C ASN A 443 -8.95 31.92 -8.74
N THR A 444 -8.43 30.84 -8.14
CA THR A 444 -9.02 30.26 -6.92
C THR A 444 -8.95 31.18 -5.69
N GLY A 445 -8.02 32.15 -5.67
CA GLY A 445 -7.75 32.98 -4.51
C GLY A 445 -7.03 32.28 -3.35
N ASP A 446 -6.64 31.01 -3.50
CA ASP A 446 -5.88 30.27 -2.49
C ASP A 446 -4.46 30.86 -2.32
N SER A 447 -3.96 30.86 -1.08
CA SER A 447 -2.68 31.48 -0.72
C SER A 447 -1.54 30.48 -0.47
N ASN A 448 -1.76 29.18 -0.65
CA ASN A 448 -0.79 28.14 -0.35
C ASN A 448 0.43 28.18 -1.28
N GLN A 449 1.49 28.84 -0.83
CA GLN A 449 2.75 28.97 -1.59
C GLN A 449 3.41 27.62 -1.91
N LYS A 450 3.09 26.54 -1.18
CA LYS A 450 3.62 25.20 -1.50
C LYS A 450 3.15 24.70 -2.87
N PHE A 451 2.02 25.20 -3.38
CA PHE A 451 1.49 24.86 -4.70
C PHE A 451 2.55 25.00 -5.81
N TYR A 452 3.35 26.06 -5.78
CA TYR A 452 4.39 26.30 -6.80
C TYR A 452 5.57 25.33 -6.74
N LYS A 453 5.69 24.54 -5.66
CA LYS A 453 6.72 23.52 -5.49
C LYS A 453 6.21 22.10 -5.80
N MET A 454 4.90 21.94 -6.00
CA MET A 454 4.30 20.66 -6.38
C MET A 454 4.70 20.27 -7.80
N ASP A 455 4.73 18.97 -8.08
CA ASP A 455 4.78 18.50 -9.45
C ASP A 455 3.44 18.76 -10.18
N ASP A 456 3.42 18.57 -11.49
CA ASP A 456 2.30 18.99 -12.31
C ASP A 456 1.05 18.10 -12.11
N LEU A 457 1.25 16.80 -11.82
CA LEU A 457 0.18 15.91 -11.42
C LEU A 457 -0.48 16.38 -10.11
N CYS A 458 0.30 16.74 -9.09
CA CYS A 458 -0.24 17.23 -7.82
C CYS A 458 -0.92 18.59 -7.99
N LYS A 459 -0.35 19.52 -8.76
CA LYS A 459 -1.00 20.82 -9.05
C LYS A 459 -2.38 20.62 -9.66
N LEU A 460 -2.50 19.69 -10.61
CA LEU A 460 -3.77 19.39 -11.29
C LEU A 460 -4.84 18.90 -10.30
N GLY A 461 -4.54 17.86 -9.52
CA GLY A 461 -5.47 17.32 -8.53
C GLY A 461 -5.79 18.31 -7.41
N TYR A 462 -4.81 19.14 -7.02
CA TYR A 462 -4.99 20.19 -6.03
C TYR A 462 -6.04 21.23 -6.46
N ILE A 463 -5.97 21.72 -7.71
CA ILE A 463 -6.95 22.67 -8.25
C ILE A 463 -8.34 22.03 -8.34
N ALA A 464 -8.43 20.79 -8.81
CA ALA A 464 -9.71 20.07 -8.87
C ALA A 464 -10.35 19.97 -7.49
N ALA A 465 -9.57 19.61 -6.46
CA ALA A 465 -10.06 19.51 -5.09
C ALA A 465 -10.48 20.86 -4.48
N LEU A 466 -9.77 21.96 -4.78
CA LEU A 466 -10.17 23.30 -4.33
C LEU A 466 -11.57 23.66 -4.82
N HIS A 467 -11.84 23.47 -6.11
CA HIS A 467 -13.17 23.73 -6.67
C HIS A 467 -14.22 22.77 -6.10
N LEU A 468 -13.88 21.49 -5.96
CA LEU A 468 -14.80 20.47 -5.49
C LEU A 468 -15.22 20.67 -4.03
N LEU A 469 -14.31 21.11 -3.16
CA LEU A 469 -14.55 21.27 -1.73
C LEU A 469 -15.00 22.69 -1.32
N ASP A 470 -15.08 23.63 -2.27
CA ASP A 470 -15.62 24.95 -1.99
C ASP A 470 -17.06 24.87 -1.48
N GLY A 471 -17.31 25.48 -0.31
CA GLY A 471 -18.60 25.45 0.40
C GLY A 471 -18.92 24.15 1.15
N ILE A 472 -18.03 23.16 1.17
CA ILE A 472 -18.27 21.86 1.83
C ILE A 472 -17.64 21.82 3.22
N THR A 473 -18.40 21.37 4.22
CA THR A 473 -17.94 21.17 5.60
C THR A 473 -18.04 19.70 5.99
N PHE A 474 -17.00 19.17 6.62
CA PHE A 474 -16.89 17.77 7.07
C PHE A 474 -15.93 17.66 8.26
N ASN A 475 -16.05 16.60 9.06
CA ASN A 475 -15.02 16.26 10.03
C ASN A 475 -13.84 15.54 9.33
N PRO A 476 -12.59 15.73 9.78
CA PRO A 476 -11.40 15.17 9.14
C PRO A 476 -11.48 13.67 8.79
N ASP A 477 -12.04 12.86 9.67
CA ASP A 477 -12.16 11.40 9.53
C ASP A 477 -13.41 10.93 8.75
N GLU A 478 -14.27 11.86 8.32
CA GLU A 478 -15.48 11.58 7.53
C GLU A 478 -15.27 11.73 6.02
N MET A 479 -14.10 12.21 5.57
CA MET A 479 -13.78 12.40 4.16
C MET A 479 -12.72 11.38 3.69
N GLY A 480 -12.97 10.74 2.55
CA GLY A 480 -12.02 9.84 1.88
C GLY A 480 -11.63 10.33 0.50
N ILE A 481 -10.55 9.77 -0.04
CA ILE A 481 -10.06 10.06 -1.40
C ILE A 481 -9.72 8.74 -2.09
N ILE A 482 -10.39 8.45 -3.20
CA ILE A 482 -10.18 7.25 -4.02
C ILE A 482 -9.93 7.68 -5.45
N LEU A 483 -8.67 7.73 -5.85
CA LEU A 483 -8.26 8.21 -7.16
C LEU A 483 -7.65 7.10 -8.01
N SER A 484 -7.63 7.31 -9.32
CA SER A 484 -6.95 6.46 -10.26
C SER A 484 -6.24 7.25 -11.34
N ASN A 485 -5.24 6.63 -11.98
CA ASN A 485 -4.71 7.07 -13.28
C ASN A 485 -4.02 5.91 -14.01
N TYR A 486 -3.56 6.13 -15.24
CA TYR A 486 -2.79 5.13 -15.98
C TYR A 486 -1.28 5.32 -15.84
N PHE A 487 -0.83 6.57 -15.92
CA PHE A 487 0.60 6.90 -16.04
C PHE A 487 1.35 6.97 -14.69
N SER A 488 0.70 6.68 -13.56
CA SER A 488 1.29 6.84 -12.24
C SER A 488 1.85 8.26 -12.06
N SER A 489 3.14 8.40 -11.79
CA SER A 489 3.90 9.66 -11.70
C SER A 489 4.97 9.79 -12.80
N SER A 490 4.75 9.17 -13.97
CA SER A 490 5.78 8.98 -15.00
C SER A 490 6.56 10.24 -15.40
N ASP A 491 5.90 11.39 -15.46
CA ASP A 491 6.55 12.67 -15.81
C ASP A 491 7.64 13.06 -14.79
N THR A 492 7.30 12.95 -13.51
CA THR A 492 8.23 13.18 -12.41
C THR A 492 9.30 12.08 -12.33
N ASP A 493 8.98 10.85 -12.73
CA ASP A 493 9.95 9.75 -12.80
C ASP A 493 11.04 10.06 -13.83
N LEU A 494 10.65 10.51 -15.03
CA LEU A 494 11.61 10.95 -16.06
C LEU A 494 12.49 12.09 -15.55
N LYS A 495 11.91 13.05 -14.83
CA LYS A 495 12.66 14.16 -14.23
C LYS A 495 13.67 13.68 -13.21
N HIS A 496 13.28 12.79 -12.29
CA HIS A 496 14.20 12.23 -11.29
C HIS A 496 15.33 11.43 -11.96
N GLN A 497 14.99 10.59 -12.96
CA GLN A 497 15.99 9.80 -13.67
C GLN A 497 17.00 10.68 -14.43
N ARG A 498 16.56 11.76 -15.10
CA ARG A 498 17.48 12.71 -15.77
C ARG A 498 18.48 13.34 -14.81
N ILE A 499 18.00 13.76 -13.63
CA ILE A 499 18.85 14.35 -12.59
C ILE A 499 19.98 13.40 -12.18
N ILE A 500 19.67 12.11 -11.98
CA ILE A 500 20.66 11.13 -11.54
C ILE A 500 21.52 10.59 -12.69
N ASP A 501 21.01 10.56 -13.93
CA ASP A 501 21.81 10.21 -15.11
C ASP A 501 22.88 11.28 -15.39
N GLU A 502 22.58 12.55 -15.14
CA GLU A 502 23.52 13.67 -15.33
C GLU A 502 24.49 13.86 -14.15
N GLY A 503 24.00 13.71 -12.91
CA GLY A 503 24.73 14.13 -11.71
C GLY A 503 24.90 13.09 -10.60
N GLY A 504 24.47 11.84 -10.83
CA GLY A 504 24.58 10.76 -9.85
C GLY A 504 23.73 10.96 -8.59
N ASP A 505 24.06 10.20 -7.53
CA ASP A 505 23.38 10.20 -6.24
C ASP A 505 23.34 11.58 -5.58
N ASP A 506 24.40 12.36 -5.73
CA ASP A 506 24.54 13.68 -5.08
C ASP A 506 23.63 14.74 -5.72
N ALA A 507 23.18 14.53 -6.96
CA ALA A 507 22.22 15.41 -7.64
C ALA A 507 20.76 15.09 -7.28
N ALA A 508 20.48 13.87 -6.79
CA ALA A 508 19.13 13.46 -6.42
C ALA A 508 18.51 14.43 -5.40
N SER A 509 17.24 14.79 -5.62
CA SER A 509 16.56 15.79 -4.79
C SER A 509 15.36 15.19 -4.06
N PRO A 510 15.27 15.34 -2.73
CA PRO A 510 14.08 14.88 -1.99
C PRO A 510 12.82 15.64 -2.41
N ALA A 511 12.96 16.85 -2.94
CA ALA A 511 11.86 17.68 -3.46
C ALA A 511 11.32 17.19 -4.81
N VAL A 512 12.04 16.32 -5.52
CA VAL A 512 11.58 15.66 -6.74
C VAL A 512 11.16 14.22 -6.43
N PHE A 513 12.00 13.49 -5.70
CA PHE A 513 11.79 12.06 -5.43
C PHE A 513 10.45 11.78 -4.73
N VAL A 514 10.00 12.64 -3.80
CA VAL A 514 8.70 12.43 -3.13
C VAL A 514 7.55 12.37 -4.14
N TYR A 515 7.56 13.22 -5.18
CA TYR A 515 6.53 13.29 -6.21
C TYR A 515 6.63 12.18 -7.25
N THR A 516 7.62 11.30 -7.14
CA THR A 516 7.64 10.03 -7.91
C THR A 516 6.62 9.03 -7.34
N LEU A 517 5.65 9.44 -6.54
CA LEU A 517 4.66 8.53 -5.99
C LEU A 517 3.29 9.04 -6.41
N PRO A 518 2.48 8.21 -7.10
CA PRO A 518 1.21 8.67 -7.67
C PRO A 518 0.23 9.10 -6.57
N ASN A 519 0.28 8.47 -5.39
CA ASN A 519 -0.60 8.79 -4.26
C ASN A 519 -0.33 10.17 -3.62
N ILE A 520 0.76 10.86 -3.97
CA ILE A 520 1.08 12.17 -3.38
C ILE A 520 0.08 13.24 -3.78
N VAL A 521 -0.58 13.12 -4.95
CA VAL A 521 -1.68 14.03 -5.30
C VAL A 521 -2.78 13.99 -4.24
N ALA A 522 -3.13 12.80 -3.77
CA ALA A 522 -4.13 12.61 -2.73
C ALA A 522 -3.59 13.09 -1.37
N GLY A 523 -2.30 12.88 -1.09
CA GLY A 523 -1.62 13.41 0.11
C GLY A 523 -1.63 14.95 0.20
N GLU A 524 -1.34 15.66 -0.89
CA GLU A 524 -1.37 17.12 -0.94
C GLU A 524 -2.80 17.67 -0.70
N ILE A 525 -3.81 17.01 -1.27
CA ILE A 525 -5.22 17.32 -1.02
C ILE A 525 -5.54 17.10 0.47
N CYS A 526 -5.12 15.97 1.05
CA CYS A 526 -5.33 15.68 2.47
C CYS A 526 -4.71 16.75 3.38
N ILE A 527 -3.47 17.16 3.12
CA ILE A 527 -2.77 18.16 3.91
C ILE A 527 -3.47 19.52 3.87
N ARG A 528 -3.94 19.92 2.68
CA ARG A 528 -4.62 21.20 2.47
C ARG A 528 -6.00 21.26 3.13
N HIS A 529 -6.76 20.18 3.07
CA HIS A 529 -8.15 20.15 3.51
C HIS A 529 -8.37 19.40 4.84
N LYS A 530 -7.29 18.94 5.48
CA LYS A 530 -7.33 18.20 6.75
C LYS A 530 -8.15 16.91 6.66
N ILE A 531 -7.94 16.14 5.59
CA ILE A 531 -8.63 14.87 5.35
C ILE A 531 -7.81 13.72 5.95
N GLN A 532 -8.36 13.02 6.93
CA GLN A 532 -7.72 11.93 7.68
C GLN A 532 -8.34 10.55 7.42
N GLY A 533 -9.42 10.48 6.66
CA GLY A 533 -10.03 9.22 6.25
C GLY A 533 -9.21 8.45 5.21
N GLU A 534 -9.84 7.43 4.63
CA GLU A 534 -9.20 6.52 3.69
C GLU A 534 -8.65 7.22 2.44
N ASN A 535 -7.42 6.86 2.06
CA ASN A 535 -6.77 7.36 0.86
C ASN A 535 -6.23 6.17 0.06
N THR A 536 -6.79 5.94 -1.13
CA THR A 536 -6.43 4.82 -2.00
C THR A 536 -6.18 5.31 -3.42
N PHE A 537 -5.09 4.83 -4.02
CA PHE A 537 -4.71 5.16 -5.38
C PHE A 537 -4.55 3.90 -6.25
N PHE A 538 -5.34 3.84 -7.33
CA PHE A 538 -5.31 2.75 -8.30
C PHE A 538 -4.54 3.14 -9.57
N ILE A 539 -3.87 2.17 -10.19
CA ILE A 539 -3.30 2.33 -11.53
C ILE A 539 -4.12 1.51 -12.53
N GLU A 540 -4.89 2.17 -13.38
CA GLU A 540 -5.91 1.53 -14.22
C GLU A 540 -5.83 1.97 -15.69
N TYR A 541 -6.05 1.01 -16.59
CA TYR A 541 -6.28 1.22 -18.01
C TYR A 541 -6.96 -0.03 -18.64
N PRO A 542 -7.95 0.14 -19.53
CA PRO A 542 -8.66 1.40 -19.77
C PRO A 542 -9.36 1.88 -18.48
N ASP A 543 -9.89 3.10 -18.51
CA ASP A 543 -10.65 3.64 -17.40
C ASP A 543 -11.83 2.72 -17.03
N ASN A 544 -12.06 2.54 -15.73
CA ASN A 544 -13.13 1.70 -15.20
C ASN A 544 -13.91 2.42 -14.08
N PRO A 545 -14.74 3.42 -14.44
CA PRO A 545 -15.49 4.21 -13.45
C PRO A 545 -16.46 3.37 -12.63
N GLU A 546 -16.98 2.27 -13.19
CA GLU A 546 -17.87 1.35 -12.47
C GLU A 546 -17.16 0.62 -11.33
N ARG A 547 -15.95 0.10 -11.59
CA ARG A 547 -15.13 -0.55 -10.56
C ARG A 547 -14.71 0.43 -9.48
N GLN A 548 -14.29 1.63 -9.87
CA GLN A 548 -13.92 2.67 -8.92
C GLN A 548 -15.11 3.07 -8.04
N GLU A 549 -16.29 3.30 -8.64
CA GLU A 549 -17.51 3.63 -7.91
C GLU A 549 -17.93 2.50 -6.98
N LYS A 550 -17.85 1.24 -7.44
CA LYS A 550 -18.13 0.06 -6.62
C LYS A 550 -17.22 -0.01 -5.41
N TYR A 551 -15.91 0.13 -5.60
CA TYR A 551 -14.97 0.13 -4.48
C TYR A 551 -15.20 1.30 -3.51
N MET A 552 -15.50 2.50 -4.03
CA MET A 552 -15.85 3.66 -3.21
C MET A 552 -17.06 3.36 -2.32
N LYS A 553 -18.11 2.75 -2.84
CA LYS A 553 -19.28 2.34 -2.04
C LYS A 553 -18.89 1.34 -0.96
N LEU A 554 -18.02 0.36 -1.27
CA LEU A 554 -17.52 -0.61 -0.29
C LEU A 554 -16.71 0.06 0.84
N ALA A 555 -15.79 0.95 0.48
CA ALA A 555 -14.98 1.70 1.42
C ALA A 555 -15.85 2.57 2.35
N MET A 556 -16.80 3.31 1.78
CA MET A 556 -17.70 4.17 2.55
C MET A 556 -18.70 3.38 3.42
N ASN A 557 -19.16 2.21 2.99
CA ASN A 557 -20.09 1.38 3.78
C ASN A 557 -19.45 0.77 5.02
N ARG A 558 -18.15 0.46 4.97
CA ARG A 558 -17.40 -0.22 6.04
C ARG A 558 -16.58 0.74 6.91
N SER A 559 -16.85 2.04 6.81
CA SER A 559 -16.10 3.08 7.51
C SER A 559 -17.00 4.24 7.98
N LYS A 560 -16.38 5.19 8.69
CA LYS A 560 -17.02 6.42 9.17
C LYS A 560 -17.24 7.46 8.06
N LEU A 561 -16.73 7.22 6.86
CA LEU A 561 -16.77 8.16 5.74
C LEU A 561 -18.20 8.59 5.39
N GLN A 562 -18.48 9.89 5.44
CA GLN A 562 -19.71 10.50 4.94
C GLN A 562 -19.52 11.11 3.55
N PHE A 563 -18.28 11.46 3.20
CA PHE A 563 -17.91 12.04 1.91
C PHE A 563 -16.73 11.28 1.29
N CYS A 564 -16.70 11.24 -0.04
CA CYS A 564 -15.55 10.70 -0.77
C CYS A 564 -15.31 11.51 -2.03
N ILE A 565 -14.08 11.97 -2.21
CA ILE A 565 -13.59 12.40 -3.52
C ILE A 565 -13.23 11.14 -4.30
N THR A 566 -13.79 10.98 -5.49
CA THR A 566 -13.44 9.86 -6.38
C THR A 566 -13.31 10.31 -7.81
N GLY A 567 -12.43 9.66 -8.57
CA GLY A 567 -12.23 9.99 -9.97
C GLY A 567 -10.80 9.77 -10.46
N ARG A 568 -10.47 10.43 -11.57
CA ARG A 568 -9.21 10.22 -12.29
C ARG A 568 -8.35 11.48 -12.31
N CYS A 569 -7.03 11.33 -12.18
CA CYS A 569 -6.07 12.43 -12.27
C CYS A 569 -4.86 12.03 -13.11
N GLU A 570 -4.76 12.52 -14.34
CA GLU A 570 -3.71 12.15 -15.29
C GLU A 570 -2.86 13.34 -15.70
N TYR A 571 -1.56 13.09 -15.81
CA TYR A 571 -0.60 14.03 -16.38
C TYR A 571 0.55 13.27 -17.04
N LEU A 572 0.84 13.58 -18.30
CA LEU A 572 2.05 13.16 -19.00
C LEU A 572 2.30 14.10 -20.19
N ASP A 573 3.48 14.73 -20.26
CA ASP A 573 3.90 15.51 -21.43
C ASP A 573 2.86 16.53 -21.92
N ASN A 574 2.45 17.45 -21.03
CA ASN A 574 1.38 18.45 -21.25
C ASN A 574 -0.01 17.90 -21.59
N LYS A 575 -0.21 16.57 -21.65
CA LYS A 575 -1.54 15.96 -21.73
C LYS A 575 -2.02 15.68 -20.32
N TYR A 576 -3.17 16.24 -20.00
CA TYR A 576 -3.71 16.17 -18.65
C TYR A 576 -5.22 16.09 -18.66
N LYS A 577 -5.74 15.39 -17.64
CA LYS A 577 -7.16 15.30 -17.38
C LYS A 577 -7.38 15.05 -15.89
N ALA A 578 -8.17 15.89 -15.23
CA ALA A 578 -8.75 15.56 -13.93
C ALA A 578 -10.26 15.49 -14.05
N GLU A 579 -10.86 14.44 -13.52
CA GLU A 579 -12.31 14.25 -13.44
C GLU A 579 -12.63 13.79 -12.04
N PHE A 580 -12.98 14.73 -11.16
CA PHE A 580 -13.26 14.47 -9.75
C PHE A 580 -14.76 14.59 -9.49
N ARG A 581 -15.28 13.68 -8.68
CA ARG A 581 -16.64 13.68 -8.16
C ARG A 581 -16.60 13.67 -6.65
N LEU A 582 -17.47 14.46 -6.02
CA LEU A 582 -17.70 14.44 -4.59
C LEU A 582 -18.98 13.68 -4.32
N ILE A 583 -18.83 12.54 -3.66
CA ILE A 583 -19.94 11.67 -3.30
C ILE A 583 -20.27 11.87 -1.83
N LYS A 584 -21.57 11.99 -1.52
CA LYS A 584 -22.11 12.02 -0.16
C LYS A 584 -22.86 10.74 0.14
N LYS A 585 -22.62 10.15 1.31
CA LYS A 585 -23.34 8.99 1.85
C LYS A 585 -24.50 9.45 2.72
N ASP A 586 -25.72 9.08 2.34
CA ASP A 586 -26.94 9.36 3.08
C ASP A 586 -27.60 8.05 3.56
N LYS A 587 -28.01 7.99 4.83
CA LYS A 587 -28.74 6.82 5.38
C LYS A 587 -30.14 6.74 4.79
N ILE A 588 -30.53 5.55 4.33
CA ILE A 588 -31.93 5.27 4.00
C ILE A 588 -32.66 4.92 5.30
N TRP A 589 -33.52 5.82 5.78
CA TRP A 589 -34.45 5.49 6.85
C TRP A 589 -35.53 4.58 6.26
N LYS A 590 -35.61 3.32 6.73
CA LYS A 590 -36.77 2.48 6.44
C LYS A 590 -37.96 3.11 7.18
N ASN A 591 -38.91 3.66 6.41
CA ASN A 591 -40.23 4.06 6.92
C ASN A 591 -41.05 2.84 7.33
#